data_AF-A0A929UAY3-F1
#
_entry.id   AF-A0A929UAY3-F1
#
_cell.length_a   1.000
_cell.length_b   1.000
_cell.length_c   1.000
_cell.angle_alpha   90.00
_cell.angle_beta   90.00
_cell.angle_gamma   90.00
#
_symmetry.space_group_name_H-M   'P 1'
#
loop_
_entity.id
_entity.type
_entity.pdbx_description
1 polymer ?
#
loop_
_entity_poly.entity_id
_entity_poly.type
_entity_poly.pdbx_seq_one_letter_code
_entity_poly.pdbx_strand_id
1 'polypeptide(L)'
;TNSDLGLVPFYVAWVMPFSTFMIMNYISSIPRDYDEAVYVEGGDVFTVFFRVIVPLSKPAIASVSIFNFLTSWDEFQWALTVIDEDTKRTMPIAIAGFFGEHQFTEWGSVFALSMISLVPVFVIFITMQKYFVSGLQAGGLKG
;
A
#
# COMPACT_ATOMS: atom_id res chain seq x y z
N THR A 1 -23.55 12.84 -4.42
CA THR A 1 -22.83 12.02 -5.41
C THR A 1 -22.00 10.99 -4.65
N ASN A 2 -22.66 9.94 -4.14
CA ASN A 2 -22.07 8.96 -3.21
C ASN A 2 -21.67 7.69 -3.95
N SER A 3 -20.49 7.71 -4.58
CA SER A 3 -19.89 6.50 -5.13
C SER A 3 -18.52 6.33 -4.50
N ASP A 4 -18.32 5.25 -3.74
CA ASP A 4 -17.04 4.89 -3.13
C ASP A 4 -15.92 4.75 -4.18
N LEU A 5 -16.32 4.46 -5.43
CA LEU A 5 -15.44 4.45 -6.60
C LEU A 5 -14.86 5.83 -6.96
N GLY A 6 -15.47 6.93 -6.50
CA GLY A 6 -14.98 8.30 -6.71
C GLY A 6 -13.74 8.64 -5.87
N LEU A 7 -13.55 7.96 -4.74
CA LEU A 7 -12.38 8.13 -3.87
C LEU A 7 -11.14 7.39 -4.38
N VAL A 8 -11.35 6.26 -5.07
CA VAL A 8 -10.28 5.43 -5.63
C VAL A 8 -9.29 6.22 -6.51
N PRO A 9 -9.71 6.96 -7.56
CA PRO A 9 -8.77 7.70 -8.40
C PRO A 9 -8.04 8.81 -7.63
N PHE A 10 -8.68 9.40 -6.62
CA PHE A 10 -8.04 10.40 -5.76
C PHE A 10 -6.91 9.78 -4.92
N TYR A 11 -7.18 8.66 -4.26
CA TYR A 11 -6.16 7.94 -3.49
C TYR A 11 -5.03 7.44 -4.38
N VAL A 12 -5.35 6.88 -5.55
CA VAL A 12 -4.34 6.44 -6.52
C VAL A 12 -3.46 7.61 -6.95
N ALA A 13 -4.04 8.76 -7.31
CA ALA A 13 -3.27 9.95 -7.69
C ALA A 13 -2.38 10.45 -6.54
N TRP A 14 -2.85 10.35 -5.30
CA TRP A 14 -2.11 10.76 -4.10
C TRP A 14 -0.86 9.89 -3.87
N VAL A 15 -0.99 8.57 -3.92
CA VAL A 15 0.14 7.65 -3.63
C VAL A 15 1.06 7.38 -4.83
N MET A 16 0.63 7.69 -6.05
CA MET A 16 1.35 7.36 -7.29
C MET A 16 2.78 7.96 -7.36
N PRO A 17 3.03 9.24 -7.03
CA PRO A 17 4.36 9.82 -7.14
C PRO A 17 5.37 9.11 -6.22
N PHE A 18 4.99 8.88 -4.97
CA PHE A 18 5.83 8.20 -3.98
C PHE A 18 6.07 6.74 -4.37
N SER A 19 5.01 6.03 -4.78
CA SER A 19 5.10 4.65 -5.26
C SER A 19 6.06 4.51 -6.43
N THR A 20 5.96 5.41 -7.41
CA THR A 20 6.82 5.44 -8.60
C THR A 20 8.27 5.69 -8.21
N PHE A 21 8.51 6.65 -7.32
CA PHE A 21 9.86 6.96 -6.84
C PHE A 21 10.51 5.77 -6.13
N MET A 22 9.78 5.10 -5.22
CA MET A 22 10.30 3.93 -4.50
C MET A 22 10.61 2.76 -5.44
N ILE A 23 9.70 2.44 -6.36
CA ILE A 23 9.91 1.37 -7.34
C ILE A 23 11.10 1.71 -8.26
N MET A 24 11.18 2.94 -8.75
CA MET A 24 12.29 3.39 -9.61
C MET A 24 13.64 3.31 -8.87
N ASN A 25 13.68 3.71 -7.60
CA ASN A 25 14.89 3.61 -6.78
C ASN A 25 15.34 2.15 -6.63
N TYR A 26 14.39 1.23 -6.38
CA TYR A 26 14.70 -0.18 -6.28
C TYR A 26 15.17 -0.79 -7.61
N ILE A 27 14.48 -0.52 -8.71
CA ILE A 27 14.87 -1.00 -10.04
C ILE A 27 16.28 -0.49 -10.39
N SER A 28 16.59 0.77 -10.06
CA SER A 28 17.93 1.35 -10.29
C SER A 28 19.05 0.68 -9.50
N SER A 29 18.72 -0.07 -8.44
CA SER A 29 19.70 -0.85 -7.66
C SER A 29 20.04 -2.21 -8.29
N ILE A 30 19.23 -2.68 -9.24
CA ILE A 30 19.43 -3.97 -9.94
C ILE A 30 20.60 -3.81 -10.94
N PRO A 31 21.62 -4.68 -10.89
CA PRO A 31 22.72 -4.66 -11.86
C PRO A 31 22.25 -4.80 -13.31
N ARG A 32 22.88 -4.07 -14.23
CA ARG A 32 22.52 -4.12 -15.67
C ARG A 32 22.89 -5.44 -16.35
N ASP A 33 23.77 -6.24 -15.74
CA ASP A 33 24.18 -7.55 -16.24
C ASP A 33 23.00 -8.49 -16.49
N TYR A 34 21.91 -8.35 -15.70
CA TYR A 34 20.68 -9.13 -15.88
C TYR A 34 19.96 -8.79 -17.18
N ASP A 35 19.96 -7.52 -17.58
CA ASP A 35 19.33 -7.05 -18.82
C ASP A 35 20.17 -7.48 -20.03
N GLU A 36 21.49 -7.30 -19.94
CA GLU A 36 22.44 -7.68 -20.99
C GLU A 36 22.39 -9.17 -21.31
N ALA A 37 22.25 -10.04 -20.31
CA ALA A 37 22.08 -11.48 -20.51
C ALA A 37 20.85 -11.81 -21.37
N VAL A 38 19.71 -11.16 -21.11
CA VAL A 38 18.48 -11.37 -21.88
C VAL A 38 18.62 -10.86 -23.31
N TYR A 39 19.31 -9.73 -23.53
CA TYR A 39 19.55 -9.21 -24.87
C TYR A 39 20.49 -10.12 -25.68
N VAL A 40 21.49 -10.73 -25.04
CA VAL A 40 22.38 -11.72 -25.69
C VAL A 40 21.61 -12.98 -26.10
N GLU A 41 20.60 -13.38 -25.34
CA GLU A 41 19.67 -14.47 -25.68
C GLU A 41 18.63 -14.08 -26.75
N GLY A 42 18.67 -12.84 -27.28
CA GLY A 42 17.75 -12.35 -28.30
C GLY A 42 16.39 -11.90 -27.76
N GLY A 43 16.26 -11.68 -26.45
CA GLY A 43 15.06 -11.14 -25.83
C GLY A 43 14.84 -9.65 -26.11
N ASP A 44 13.58 -9.21 -26.04
CA ASP A 44 13.18 -7.79 -26.15
C ASP A 44 12.97 -7.13 -24.77
N VAL A 45 12.90 -5.80 -24.73
CA VAL A 45 12.57 -4.96 -23.57
C VAL A 45 11.35 -5.47 -22.79
N PHE A 46 10.26 -5.91 -23.44
CA PHE A 46 9.11 -6.46 -22.71
C PHE A 46 9.45 -7.77 -22.01
N THR A 47 10.33 -8.58 -22.60
CA THR A 47 10.83 -9.82 -21.98
C THR A 47 11.66 -9.49 -20.75
N VAL A 48 12.58 -8.53 -20.83
CA VAL A 48 13.36 -8.04 -19.68
C VAL A 48 12.42 -7.54 -18.58
N PHE A 49 11.46 -6.68 -18.93
CA PHE A 49 10.54 -6.10 -17.95
C PHE A 49 9.74 -7.17 -17.20
N PHE A 50 9.02 -8.04 -17.90
CA PHE A 50 8.12 -9.00 -17.27
C PHE A 50 8.82 -10.21 -16.66
N ARG A 51 9.93 -10.69 -17.25
CA ARG A 51 10.63 -11.91 -16.78
C ARG A 51 11.78 -11.65 -15.83
N VAL A 52 12.35 -10.44 -15.81
CA VAL A 52 13.51 -10.10 -14.96
C VAL A 52 13.15 -9.01 -13.97
N ILE A 53 12.77 -7.82 -14.43
CA ILE A 53 12.58 -6.65 -13.55
C ILE A 53 11.41 -6.86 -12.58
N VAL A 54 10.23 -7.27 -13.06
CA VAL A 54 9.04 -7.50 -12.22
C VAL A 54 9.28 -8.55 -11.13
N PRO A 55 9.80 -9.75 -11.41
CA PRO A 55 10.03 -10.74 -10.36
C PRO A 55 11.13 -10.35 -9.36
N LEU A 56 12.20 -9.67 -9.80
CA LEU A 56 13.24 -9.16 -8.91
C LEU A 56 12.74 -8.00 -8.03
N SER A 57 11.77 -7.25 -8.54
CA SER A 57 11.14 -6.12 -7.84
C SER A 57 9.97 -6.51 -6.95
N LYS A 58 9.62 -7.80 -6.83
CA LYS A 58 8.59 -8.29 -5.89
C LYS A 58 8.73 -7.76 -4.46
N PRO A 59 9.94 -7.67 -3.86
CA PRO A 59 10.12 -7.10 -2.53
C PRO A 59 9.70 -5.63 -2.45
N ALA A 60 10.09 -4.83 -3.45
CA ALA A 60 9.74 -3.42 -3.52
C ALA A 60 8.24 -3.21 -3.74
N ILE A 61 7.64 -3.98 -4.66
CA ILE A 61 6.20 -3.94 -4.93
C ILE A 61 5.41 -4.27 -3.67
N ALA A 62 5.84 -5.27 -2.89
CA ALA A 62 5.20 -5.61 -1.62
C ALA A 62 5.28 -4.45 -0.62
N SER A 63 6.47 -3.86 -0.41
CA SER A 63 6.65 -2.72 0.50
C SER A 63 5.80 -1.51 0.13
N VAL A 64 5.77 -1.15 -1.16
CA VAL A 64 4.97 -0.04 -1.67
C VAL A 64 3.48 -0.34 -1.55
N SER A 65 3.06 -1.59 -1.78
CA SER A 65 1.66 -2.00 -1.63
C SER A 65 1.17 -1.88 -0.19
N ILE A 66 1.99 -2.26 0.80
CA ILE A 66 1.69 -2.08 2.23
C ILE A 66 1.56 -0.60 2.54
N PHE A 67 2.52 0.22 2.11
CA PHE A 67 2.50 1.66 2.34
C PHE A 67 1.23 2.30 1.77
N ASN A 68 0.87 1.94 0.52
CA ASN A 68 -0.33 2.45 -0.13
C ASN A 68 -1.60 2.00 0.60
N PHE A 69 -1.66 0.73 1.02
CA PHE A 69 -2.77 0.22 1.81
C PHE A 69 -2.93 1.00 3.12
N LEU A 70 -1.87 1.16 3.90
CA LEU A 70 -1.89 1.89 5.16
C LEU A 70 -2.34 3.34 4.95
N THR A 71 -1.78 3.99 3.92
CA THR A 71 -2.13 5.38 3.59
C THR A 71 -3.60 5.54 3.25
N SER A 72 -4.17 4.61 2.48
CA SER A 72 -5.60 4.65 2.13
C SER A 72 -6.52 4.16 3.25
N TRP A 73 -6.04 3.25 4.11
CA TRP A 73 -6.80 2.68 5.22
C TRP A 73 -6.97 3.68 6.38
N ASP A 74 -5.91 4.43 6.68
CA ASP A 74 -5.92 5.47 7.73
C ASP A 74 -6.46 6.82 7.22
N GLU A 75 -6.88 6.90 5.96
CA GLU A 75 -7.35 8.14 5.36
C GLU A 75 -8.71 8.57 5.95
N PHE A 76 -8.74 9.79 6.49
CA PHE A 76 -9.91 10.35 7.17
C PHE A 76 -10.49 11.58 6.48
N GLN A 77 -9.65 12.48 5.97
CA GLN A 77 -10.04 13.83 5.57
C GLN A 77 -10.92 13.85 4.32
N TRP A 78 -10.52 13.11 3.29
CA TRP A 78 -11.24 13.01 2.03
C TRP A 78 -12.48 12.17 2.16
N ALA A 79 -12.38 11.05 2.88
CA ALA A 79 -13.54 10.21 3.19
C ALA A 79 -14.62 11.02 3.94
N LEU A 80 -14.26 11.84 4.94
CA LEU A 80 -15.22 12.67 5.68
C LEU A 80 -15.90 13.72 4.80
N THR A 81 -15.21 14.22 3.78
CA THR A 81 -15.71 15.30 2.91
C THR A 81 -16.61 14.76 1.78
N VAL A 82 -16.37 13.52 1.34
CA VAL A 82 -17.02 12.95 0.15
C VAL A 82 -18.14 11.97 0.52
N ILE A 83 -18.08 11.33 1.69
CA ILE A 83 -19.04 10.33 2.13
C ILE A 83 -20.05 10.97 3.08
N ASP A 84 -21.27 11.19 2.59
CA ASP A 84 -22.39 11.69 3.40
C ASP A 84 -23.26 10.56 4.00
N GLU A 85 -23.14 9.33 3.49
CA GLU A 85 -24.02 8.22 3.85
C GLU A 85 -23.42 7.34 4.95
N ASP A 86 -24.17 7.10 6.03
CA ASP A 86 -23.72 6.35 7.21
C ASP A 86 -23.27 4.91 6.88
N THR A 87 -23.94 4.28 5.91
CA THR A 87 -23.64 2.91 5.46
C THR A 87 -22.31 2.77 4.71
N LYS A 88 -21.70 3.89 4.29
CA LYS A 88 -20.46 3.94 3.50
C LYS A 88 -19.27 4.49 4.28
N ARG A 89 -19.46 4.82 5.56
CA ARG A 89 -18.39 5.41 6.38
C ARG A 89 -17.19 4.47 6.46
N THR A 90 -16.00 5.03 6.22
CA THR A 90 -14.73 4.31 6.42
C THR A 90 -14.47 4.12 7.91
N MET A 91 -13.61 3.15 8.25
CA MET A 91 -13.31 2.82 9.64
C MET A 91 -12.89 4.04 10.49
N PRO A 92 -12.03 4.96 10.00
CA PRO A 92 -11.70 6.18 10.73
C PRO A 92 -12.90 7.11 10.99
N ILE A 93 -13.84 7.23 10.04
CA ILE A 93 -15.06 8.06 10.20
C ILE A 93 -16.01 7.42 11.20
N ALA A 94 -16.20 6.10 11.12
CA ALA A 94 -17.04 5.37 12.05
C ALA A 94 -16.54 5.54 13.49
N ILE A 95 -15.23 5.44 13.72
CA ILE A 95 -14.62 5.70 15.03
C ILE A 95 -14.83 7.16 15.46
N ALA A 96 -14.68 8.12 14.54
CA ALA A 96 -14.89 9.53 14.82
C ALA A 96 -16.33 9.86 15.26
N GLY A 97 -17.35 9.15 14.75
CA GLY A 97 -18.74 9.32 15.18
C GLY A 97 -18.98 9.04 16.67
N PHE A 98 -18.20 8.14 17.28
CA PHE A 98 -18.31 7.86 18.72
C PHE A 98 -17.70 8.96 19.61
N PHE A 99 -17.03 9.95 19.03
CA PHE A 99 -16.60 11.16 19.75
C PHE A 99 -17.71 12.23 19.71
N GLY A 100 -18.55 12.26 20.75
CA GLY A 100 -19.45 13.38 21.02
C GLY A 100 -20.86 13.31 20.42
N GLU A 101 -21.19 12.28 19.62
CA GLU A 101 -22.54 12.11 19.08
C GLU A 101 -23.59 11.73 20.16
N HIS A 102 -23.14 11.27 21.35
CA HIS A 102 -24.01 10.79 22.45
C HIS A 102 -23.84 11.51 23.81
N GLN A 103 -23.56 12.83 23.83
CA GLN A 103 -23.28 13.65 25.04
C GLN A 103 -22.05 13.22 25.88
N PHE A 104 -21.63 11.96 25.80
CA PHE A 104 -20.43 11.38 26.39
C PHE A 104 -19.69 10.55 25.33
N THR A 105 -18.36 10.51 25.41
CA THR A 105 -17.55 9.66 24.54
C THR A 105 -17.69 8.20 24.96
N GLU A 106 -18.17 7.35 24.05
CA GLU A 106 -18.30 5.91 24.25
C GLU A 106 -16.94 5.22 24.09
N TRP A 107 -16.05 5.40 25.07
CA TRP A 107 -14.68 4.88 25.04
C TRP A 107 -14.61 3.37 24.78
N GLY A 108 -15.58 2.59 25.29
CA GLY A 108 -15.65 1.15 25.04
C GLY A 108 -15.77 0.82 23.55
N SER A 109 -16.67 1.50 22.84
CA SER A 109 -16.88 1.35 21.40
C SER A 109 -15.69 1.85 20.59
N VAL A 110 -15.08 2.97 20.99
CA VAL A 110 -13.86 3.52 20.36
C VAL A 110 -12.71 2.51 20.42
N PHE A 111 -12.44 1.94 21.58
CA PHE A 111 -11.37 0.93 21.73
C PHE A 111 -11.69 -0.36 20.99
N ALA A 112 -12.95 -0.83 21.01
CA ALA A 112 -13.36 -2.01 20.28
C ALA A 112 -13.16 -1.86 18.76
N LEU A 113 -13.61 -0.75 18.18
CA LEU A 113 -13.43 -0.47 16.76
C LEU A 113 -11.96 -0.24 16.39
N SER A 114 -11.18 0.40 17.26
CA SER A 114 -9.74 0.56 17.06
C SER A 114 -9.00 -0.78 17.07
N MET A 115 -9.41 -1.74 17.90
CA MET A 115 -8.84 -3.09 17.86
C MET A 115 -9.21 -3.84 16.58
N ILE A 116 -10.45 -3.69 16.10
CA ILE A 116 -10.90 -4.31 14.85
C ILE A 116 -10.18 -3.69 13.65
N SER A 117 -9.89 -2.39 13.66
CA SER A 117 -9.21 -1.71 12.55
C SER A 117 -7.78 -2.20 12.34
N LEU A 118 -7.14 -2.75 13.37
CA LEU A 118 -5.81 -3.36 13.29
C LEU A 118 -5.80 -4.74 12.64
N VAL A 119 -6.91 -5.48 12.66
CA VAL A 119 -7.00 -6.84 12.09
C VAL A 119 -6.58 -6.89 10.62
N PRO A 120 -7.13 -6.08 9.69
CA PRO A 120 -6.71 -6.12 8.28
C PRO A 120 -5.25 -5.71 8.09
N VAL A 121 -4.74 -4.78 8.90
CA VAL A 121 -3.33 -4.39 8.90
C VAL A 121 -2.43 -5.59 9.23
N PHE A 122 -2.77 -6.35 10.27
CA PHE A 122 -2.04 -7.57 10.62
C PHE A 122 -2.10 -8.63 9.53
N VAL A 123 -3.26 -8.84 8.90
CA VAL A 123 -3.40 -9.81 7.80
C VAL A 123 -2.48 -9.46 6.64
N ILE A 124 -2.45 -8.20 6.22
CA ILE A 124 -1.57 -7.74 5.14
C ILE A 124 -0.10 -7.85 5.55
N PHE A 125 0.24 -7.45 6.77
CA PHE A 125 1.61 -7.57 7.27
C PHE A 125 2.07 -9.03 7.28
N ILE A 126 1.29 -9.95 7.83
CA ILE A 126 1.66 -11.38 7.93
C ILE A 126 1.81 -12.02 6.55
N THR A 127 0.97 -11.65 5.58
CA THR A 127 1.05 -12.19 4.21
C THR A 127 2.23 -11.63 3.42
N MET A 128 2.62 -10.38 3.68
CA MET A 128 3.66 -9.68 2.92
C MET A 128 5.04 -9.64 3.61
N GLN A 129 5.15 -9.93 4.90
CA GLN A 129 6.42 -9.87 5.68
C GLN A 129 7.56 -10.69 5.03
N LYS A 130 7.24 -11.81 4.37
CA LYS A 130 8.25 -12.66 3.69
C LYS A 130 9.00 -11.92 2.58
N TYR A 131 8.34 -10.99 1.91
CA TYR A 131 8.93 -10.18 0.85
C TYR A 131 9.86 -9.12 1.45
N PHE A 132 9.52 -8.59 2.63
CA PHE A 132 10.34 -7.63 3.35
C PHE A 132 11.67 -8.24 3.83
N VAL A 133 11.61 -9.43 4.43
CA VAL A 133 12.82 -10.17 4.88
C VAL A 133 13.72 -10.54 3.69
N SER A 134 13.14 -10.92 2.56
CA SER A 134 13.89 -11.26 1.34
C SER A 134 14.57 -10.04 0.71
N GLY A 135 13.92 -8.87 0.74
CA GLY A 135 14.49 -7.62 0.22
C GLY A 135 15.68 -7.10 1.02
N LEU A 136 15.66 -7.24 2.35
CA LEU A 136 16.80 -6.91 3.20
C LEU A 136 18.04 -7.78 2.91
N GLN A 137 17.84 -9.08 2.62
CA GLN A 137 18.93 -10.01 2.33
C GLN A 137 19.57 -9.75 0.95
N ALA A 138 18.77 -9.37 -0.06
CA ALA A 138 19.27 -9.03 -1.38
C ALA A 138 20.11 -7.73 -1.39
N GLY A 139 19.75 -6.75 -0.55
CA GLY A 139 20.54 -5.52 -0.36
C GLY A 139 21.80 -5.69 0.51
N GLY A 140 21.87 -6.76 1.32
CA GLY A 140 22.94 -7.02 2.29
C GLY A 140 24.15 -7.80 1.75
N LEU A 141 24.11 -8.32 0.51
CA LEU A 141 25.24 -9.03 -0.12
C LEU A 141 26.29 -8.09 -0.75
N LYS A 142 26.16 -6.77 -0.55
CA LYS A 142 27.26 -5.81 -0.77
C LYS A 142 27.93 -5.51 0.58
N GLY A 143 28.63 -6.50 1.10
CA GLY A 143 29.47 -6.45 2.30
C GLY A 143 30.42 -7.64 2.32
#